data_AF-A0A7J9LCM8-F1
#
_entry.id   AF-A0A7J9LCM8-F1
#
_cell.length_a   1.000
_cell.length_b   1.000
_cell.length_c   1.000
_cell.angle_alpha   90.00
_cell.angle_beta   90.00
_cell.angle_gamma   90.00
#
_symmetry.space_group_name_H-M   'P 1'
#
loop_
_entity.id
_entity.type
_entity.pdbx_description
1 polymer ?
#
loop_
_entity_poly.entity_id
_entity_poly.type
_entity_poly.pdbx_seq_one_letter_code
_entity_poly.pdbx_strand_id
1 'polypeptide(L)' 'MRCIHLGLLCVQDNIDSRPTMASVVLMLSSYSISLPVPSRPAFSMHSTMETETKSQSSSLSNQVSVNEASISELDPR' A
#
# COMPACT_ATOMS: atom_id res chain seq x y z
N MET A 1 0.33 -13.97 -7.61
CA MET A 1 1.07 -13.23 -6.54
C MET A 1 2.06 -12.18 -7.05
N ARG A 2 2.25 -11.99 -8.37
CA ARG A 2 3.25 -11.06 -8.92
C ARG A 2 2.90 -9.58 -8.77
N CYS A 3 1.62 -9.23 -8.93
CA CYS A 3 1.15 -7.86 -8.83
C CYS A 3 1.35 -7.26 -7.42
N ILE A 4 1.25 -8.09 -6.38
CA ILE A 4 1.52 -7.67 -5.00
C ILE A 4 3.01 -7.31 -4.86
N HIS A 5 3.91 -8.17 -5.33
CA HIS A 5 5.35 -7.92 -5.29
C HIS A 5 5.75 -6.66 -6.07
N LEU A 6 5.20 -6.49 -7.28
CA LEU A 6 5.39 -5.29 -8.10
C LEU A 6 4.81 -4.05 -7.42
N GLY A 7 3.60 -4.15 -6.86
CA GLY A 7 2.97 -3.05 -6.13
C GLY A 7 3.81 -2.59 -4.95
N LEU A 8 4.40 -3.53 -4.20
CA LEU A 8 5.32 -3.23 -3.11
C LEU A 8 6.61 -2.54 -3.60
N LEU A 9 7.18 -2.97 -4.74
CA LEU A 9 8.35 -2.31 -5.34
C LEU A 9 8.06 -0.87 -5.82
N CYS A 10 6.84 -0.58 -6.26
CA CYS A 10 6.45 0.77 -6.70
C CYS A 10 6.34 1.79 -5.57
N VAL A 11 6.15 1.34 -4.33
CA VAL A 11 5.97 2.21 -3.15
C VAL A 11 7.15 2.17 -2.19
N GLN A 12 8.32 1.77 -2.69
CA GLN A 12 9.57 1.74 -1.92
C GLN A 12 9.96 3.16 -1.47
N ASP A 13 10.45 3.26 -0.24
CA ASP A 13 10.86 4.53 0.37
C ASP A 13 11.99 5.19 -0.46
N ASN A 14 13.05 4.42 -0.70
CA ASN A 14 14.14 4.80 -1.60
C ASN A 14 13.62 4.95 -3.04
N ILE A 15 13.78 6.14 -3.63
CA ILE A 15 13.35 6.44 -5.01
C ILE A 15 14.05 5.53 -6.02
N ASP A 16 15.34 5.28 -5.84
CA ASP A 16 16.14 4.43 -6.73
C ASP A 16 15.71 2.96 -6.71
N SER A 17 14.95 2.54 -5.70
CA SER A 17 14.39 1.19 -5.62
C SER A 17 13.04 1.04 -6.34
N ARG A 18 12.44 2.14 -6.82
CA ARG A 18 11.16 2.11 -7.53
C ARG A 18 11.42 1.77 -9.00
N PRO A 19 10.76 0.76 -9.57
CA PRO A 19 10.93 0.42 -10.98
C PRO A 19 10.35 1.53 -11.87
N THR A 20 11.00 1.76 -13.01
CA THR A 20 10.45 2.65 -14.04
C THR A 20 9.19 2.02 -14.65
N MET A 21 8.29 2.83 -15.21
CA MET A 21 7.10 2.32 -15.90
C MET A 21 7.43 1.33 -17.03
N ALA A 22 8.52 1.56 -17.76
CA ALA A 22 9.02 0.62 -18.77
C ALA A 22 9.41 -0.74 -18.16
N SER A 23 10.11 -0.72 -17.02
CA SER A 23 10.45 -1.95 -16.28
C SER A 23 9.20 -2.67 -15.77
N VAL A 24 8.20 -1.93 -15.28
CA VAL A 24 6.94 -2.52 -14.81
C VAL A 24 6.21 -3.23 -15.96
N VAL A 25 6.12 -2.60 -17.14
CA VAL A 25 5.51 -3.24 -18.32
C VAL A 25 6.27 -4.50 -18.72
N LEU A 26 7.61 -4.44 -18.77
CA LEU A 26 8.45 -5.60 -19.09
C LEU A 26 8.26 -6.75 -18.09
N MET A 27 8.25 -6.41 -16.79
CA MET A 27 8.00 -7.37 -15.72
C MET A 27 6.60 -7.97 -15.83
N LEU A 28 5.58 -7.20 -16.19
CA LEU A 28 4.22 -7.75 -16.40
C LEU A 28 4.14 -8.62 -17.66
N SER A 29 4.85 -8.28 -18.73
CA SER A 29 4.82 -9.01 -20.00
C SER A 29 5.64 -10.31 -19.99
N SER A 30 6.68 -10.40 -19.17
CA SER A 30 7.63 -11.52 -19.20
C SER A 30 7.51 -12.39 -17.95
N TYR A 31 6.91 -13.57 -18.06
CA TYR A 31 6.68 -14.52 -16.95
C TYR A 31 7.96 -15.11 -16.32
N SER A 32 9.10 -15.03 -17.02
CA SER A 32 10.39 -15.57 -16.59
C SER A 32 11.25 -14.61 -15.77
N ILE A 33 10.85 -13.34 -15.61
CA ILE A 33 11.64 -12.37 -14.85
C ILE A 33 11.46 -12.60 -13.34
N SER A 34 12.57 -12.90 -12.67
CA SER A 34 12.66 -12.88 -11.21
C SER A 34 12.58 -11.45 -10.71
N LEU A 35 11.62 -11.19 -9.81
CA LEU A 35 11.46 -9.89 -9.20
C LEU A 35 12.33 -9.77 -7.95
N PRO A 36 12.98 -8.61 -7.71
CA PRO A 36 13.68 -8.37 -6.47
C PRO A 36 12.69 -8.37 -5.29
N VAL A 37 13.15 -8.81 -4.13
CA VAL A 37 12.36 -8.80 -2.90
C VAL A 37 12.20 -7.34 -2.43
N PRO A 38 10.97 -6.83 -2.27
CA PRO A 38 10.75 -5.47 -1.79
C PRO A 38 11.22 -5.36 -0.33
N SER A 39 11.74 -4.18 0.02
CA SER A 39 12.04 -3.88 1.42
C SER A 39 10.74 -3.73 2.21
N ARG A 40 10.85 -3.76 3.54
CA ARG A 40 9.71 -3.44 4.41
C ARG A 40 9.22 -2.02 4.07
N PRO A 41 7.93 -1.81 3.77
CA PRO A 41 7.41 -0.47 3.50
C PRO A 41 7.62 0.44 4.71
N ALA A 42 7.96 1.70 4.48
CA ALA A 42 8.14 2.70 5.55
C ALA A 42 6.86 2.86 6.41
N PHE A 43 5.69 2.60 5.80
CA PHE A 43 4.39 2.59 6.44
C PHE A 43 3.88 1.18 6.74
N SER A 44 4.76 0.23 7.10
CA SER A 44 4.27 -1.00 7.71
C SER A 44 3.56 -0.57 8.99
N MET A 45 2.22 -0.68 9.02
CA MET A 45 1.48 -0.54 10.27
C MET A 45 2.07 -1.60 11.19
N HIS A 46 2.94 -1.14 12.09
CA HIS A 46 3.27 -1.91 13.26
C HIS A 46 1.96 -1.91 14.04
N SER A 47 1.10 -2.89 13.75
CA SER A 47 0.15 -3.31 14.75
C SER A 47 1.05 -3.76 15.89
N THR A 48 1.27 -2.86 16.84
CA THR A 48 1.87 -3.16 18.12
C THR A 48 0.90 -4.13 18.77
N MET A 49 0.96 -5.40 18.36
CA MET A 49 0.54 -6.50 19.20
C MET A 49 1.68 -6.68 20.18
N GLU A 50 1.83 -5.69 21.06
CA GLU A 50 2.55 -5.91 22.29
C GLU A 50 1.82 -7.05 22.97
N THR A 51 2.52 -8.16 23.10
CA THR A 51 2.13 -9.27 23.96
C THR A 51 2.18 -8.77 25.40
N GLU A 52 1.24 -7.90 25.77
CA GLU A 52 0.96 -7.59 27.16
C GLU A 52 -0.42 -8.14 27.48
N THR A 53 -0.39 -9.25 28.20
CA THR A 53 -1.49 -9.71 29.03
C THR A 53 -1.95 -8.58 29.94
N LYS A 54 -2.93 -7.79 29.49
CA LYS A 54 -3.74 -6.98 30.41
C LYS A 54 -5.15 -6.85 29.87
N SER A 55 -6.03 -7.62 30.50
CA SER A 55 -7.47 -7.45 30.46
C SER A 55 -7.83 -5.98 30.70
N GLN A 56 -8.50 -5.34 29.75
CA GLN A 56 -9.49 -4.30 30.02
C GLN A 56 -10.26 -3.96 28.73
N SER A 57 -11.55 -4.23 28.79
CA SER A 57 -12.58 -3.83 27.83
C SER A 57 -12.63 -2.31 27.67
N SER A 58 -12.53 -1.80 26.44
CA SER A 58 -13.32 -0.64 26.02
C SER A 58 -13.43 -0.61 24.49
N SER A 59 -14.65 -0.41 24.02
CA SER A 59 -15.07 -0.32 22.63
C SER A 59 -14.34 0.80 21.88
N LEU A 60 -13.71 0.47 20.75
CA LEU A 60 -13.39 1.45 19.71
C LEU A 60 -14.07 0.99 18.42
N SER A 61 -15.35 1.37 18.31
CA SER A 61 -16.12 1.33 17.06
C SER A 61 -15.27 1.84 15.90
N ASN A 62 -15.36 1.14 14.77
CA ASN A 62 -14.88 1.56 13.47
C ASN A 62 -15.02 3.08 13.27
N GLN A 63 -13.95 3.83 13.48
CA GLN A 63 -13.87 5.22 13.07
C GLN A 63 -13.63 5.21 11.56
N VAL A 64 -14.74 5.12 10.81
CA VAL A 64 -14.77 5.44 9.39
C VAL A 64 -14.41 6.93 9.27
N SER A 65 -13.21 7.21 8.78
CA SER A 65 -12.81 8.56 8.41
C SER A 65 -13.62 8.98 7.18
N VAL A 66 -14.62 9.84 7.37
CA VAL A 66 -15.33 10.50 6.28
C VAL A 66 -14.39 11.56 5.71
N ASN A 67 -13.83 11.33 4.52
CA ASN A 67 -13.10 12.38 3.83
C ASN A 67 -14.10 13.46 3.39
N GLU A 68 -13.81 14.72 3.71
CA GLU A 68 -14.57 15.88 3.25
C GLU A 68 -14.27 16.10 1.75
N ALA A 69 -14.85 15.25 0.90
CA ALA A 69 -14.76 15.40 -0.55
C ALA A 69 -15.74 16.49 -0.97
N SER A 70 -15.23 17.61 -1.49
CA SER A 70 -16.08 18.64 -2.10
C SER A 70 -16.61 18.10 -3.43
N ILE A 71 -17.93 17.91 -3.54
CA ILE A 71 -18.59 17.50 -4.79
C ILE A 71 -18.76 18.74 -5.66
N SER A 72 -18.22 18.73 -6.87
CA SER A 72 -18.52 19.74 -7.89
C SER A 72 -19.71 19.27 -8.73
N GLU A 73 -20.76 20.08 -8.80
CA GLU A 73 -21.89 19.84 -9.69
C GLU A 73 -21.53 20.29 -11.12
N LEU A 74 -21.87 19.45 -12.11
CA LEU A 74 -21.71 19.75 -13.52
C LEU A 74 -23.04 20.23 -14.07
N ASP A 75 -23.06 21.44 -14.66
CA ASP A 75 -24.27 22.00 -15.26
C ASP A 75 -24.35 21.61 -16.76
N PRO A 76 -25.54 21.20 -17.28
CA PRO A 76 -25.71 20.90 -18.70
C PRO A 76 -25.53 22.15 -19.56
N ARG A 77 -24.98 21.98 -20.77
CA ARG A 77 -24.88 23.05 -21.78
C ARG A 77 -26.14 23.18 -22.62
#